data_AF-A0A8H7FKX7-F1
#
_entry.id   AF-A0A8H7FKX7-F1
#
_cell.length_a   1.000
_cell.length_b   1.000
_cell.length_c   1.000
_cell.angle_alpha   90.00
_cell.angle_beta   90.00
_cell.angle_gamma   90.00
#
_symmetry.space_group_name_H-M   'P 1'
#
loop_
_entity.id
_entity.type
_entity.pdbx_description
1 polymer ?
#
loop_
_entity_poly.entity_id
_entity_poly.type
_entity_poly.pdbx_seq_one_letter_code
_entity_poly.pdbx_strand_id
1 'polypeptide(L)'
;MASHKSSKATVKRRQRASVDVVDAKEAVDLATAQTYSENVFLFVPNLIGYSRVILAGLSLHYMSYHPKYCTLAYVVSCLLDAVDGQAARALGQTSKFGAVLDMVTDRCTTSCLLCYLSAVYPDYSIGFQFLIALDFASHYMHMYSSLVTGSTSHKLVTSEVSRILWLYYNDSRTLFFVCAGNEMFYVCLYLMKWVHTPIGLGAYSSNYYAQSLTYPELLALISLPICFLKNVINVVQLWKASKILVGVDLAERAMAREQKAKKP
;
A
#
# COMPACT_ATOMS: atom_id res chain seq x y z
N MET A 1 -18.13 -32.87 -65.74
CA MET A 1 -17.68 -31.50 -65.36
C MET A 1 -18.78 -30.84 -64.55
N ALA A 2 -18.67 -30.88 -63.23
CA ALA A 2 -19.55 -30.15 -62.32
C ALA A 2 -18.73 -29.64 -61.13
N SER A 3 -18.95 -28.37 -60.82
CA SER A 3 -18.15 -27.46 -60.00
C SER A 3 -18.12 -27.81 -58.52
N HIS A 4 -16.92 -28.01 -57.94
CA HIS A 4 -16.68 -27.91 -56.50
C HIS A 4 -16.06 -26.54 -56.18
N LYS A 5 -16.87 -25.60 -55.68
CA LYS A 5 -16.38 -24.36 -55.07
C LYS A 5 -15.98 -24.65 -53.62
N SER A 6 -14.68 -24.78 -53.37
CA SER A 6 -14.11 -24.80 -52.01
C SER A 6 -14.13 -23.37 -51.45
N SER A 7 -15.00 -23.12 -50.47
CA SER A 7 -15.05 -21.86 -49.74
C SER A 7 -13.87 -21.81 -48.74
N LYS A 8 -12.85 -21.01 -49.04
CA LYS A 8 -11.74 -20.75 -48.11
C LYS A 8 -12.22 -19.84 -46.98
N ALA A 9 -12.52 -20.44 -45.83
CA ALA A 9 -12.74 -19.71 -44.58
C ALA A 9 -11.45 -18.95 -44.21
N THR A 10 -11.50 -17.63 -44.32
CA THR A 10 -10.39 -16.75 -43.93
C THR A 10 -10.43 -16.60 -42.42
N VAL A 11 -9.62 -17.37 -41.70
CA VAL A 11 -9.43 -17.23 -40.26
C VAL A 11 -8.76 -15.88 -40.01
N LYS A 12 -9.57 -14.87 -39.65
CA LYS A 12 -9.07 -13.60 -39.10
C LYS A 12 -8.28 -13.92 -37.84
N ARG A 13 -6.95 -13.92 -37.96
CA ARG A 13 -6.00 -13.96 -36.85
C ARG A 13 -6.25 -12.73 -36.00
N ARG A 14 -7.06 -12.89 -34.95
CA ARG A 14 -7.38 -11.87 -33.95
C ARG A 14 -6.05 -11.43 -33.34
N GLN A 15 -5.58 -10.24 -33.73
CA GLN A 15 -4.44 -9.59 -33.10
C GLN A 15 -4.72 -9.56 -31.60
N ARG A 16 -3.80 -10.13 -30.81
CA ARG A 16 -3.80 -9.97 -29.36
C ARG A 16 -3.71 -8.47 -29.07
N ALA A 17 -4.85 -7.88 -28.73
CA ALA A 17 -4.92 -6.53 -28.20
C ALA A 17 -4.14 -6.51 -26.89
N SER A 18 -3.14 -5.65 -26.82
CA SER A 18 -2.53 -5.19 -25.59
C SER A 18 -3.62 -4.53 -24.75
N VAL A 19 -3.93 -5.13 -23.59
CA VAL A 19 -4.81 -4.62 -22.53
C VAL A 19 -5.94 -3.76 -23.06
N ASP A 20 -7.03 -4.40 -23.46
CA ASP A 20 -8.30 -3.72 -23.69
C ASP A 20 -8.61 -2.87 -22.44
N VAL A 21 -8.65 -1.55 -22.63
CA VAL A 21 -9.29 -0.64 -21.69
C VAL A 21 -10.73 -1.14 -21.61
N VAL A 22 -11.04 -1.93 -20.57
CA VAL A 22 -12.41 -2.41 -20.33
C VAL A 22 -13.29 -1.17 -20.36
N ASP A 23 -14.31 -1.14 -21.22
CA ASP A 23 -15.25 -0.03 -21.24
C ASP A 23 -15.77 0.16 -19.81
N ALA A 24 -15.65 1.37 -19.26
CA ALA A 24 -16.03 1.63 -17.88
C ALA A 24 -17.47 1.20 -17.62
N LYS A 25 -18.34 1.33 -18.64
CA LYS A 25 -19.71 0.85 -18.58
C LYS A 25 -19.78 -0.67 -18.51
N GLU A 26 -19.03 -1.38 -19.36
CA GLU A 26 -18.94 -2.84 -19.32
C GLU A 26 -18.40 -3.33 -17.96
N ALA A 27 -17.40 -2.66 -17.39
CA ALA A 27 -16.86 -3.01 -16.07
C ALA A 27 -17.90 -2.83 -14.94
N VAL A 28 -18.71 -1.76 -14.99
CA VAL A 28 -19.80 -1.53 -14.02
C VAL A 28 -20.92 -2.53 -14.21
N ASP A 29 -21.29 -2.82 -15.45
CA ASP A 29 -22.31 -3.81 -15.78
C ASP A 29 -21.86 -5.20 -15.29
N LEU A 30 -20.60 -5.59 -15.51
CA LEU A 30 -20.03 -6.84 -14.98
C LEU A 30 -20.03 -6.90 -13.44
N ALA A 31 -19.76 -5.78 -12.77
CA ALA A 31 -19.76 -5.71 -11.30
C ALA A 31 -21.17 -5.76 -10.69
N THR A 32 -22.20 -5.34 -11.43
CA THR A 32 -23.59 -5.22 -10.96
C THR A 32 -24.46 -6.38 -11.44
N ALA A 33 -24.09 -7.02 -12.56
CA ALA A 33 -24.81 -8.15 -13.11
C ALA A 33 -24.73 -9.35 -12.16
N GLN A 34 -25.88 -9.77 -11.61
CA GLN A 34 -26.04 -11.00 -10.82
C GLN A 34 -25.82 -12.29 -11.63
N THR A 35 -25.43 -12.18 -12.90
CA THR A 35 -25.30 -13.29 -13.84
C THR A 35 -24.02 -14.10 -13.63
N TYR A 36 -23.03 -13.55 -12.94
CA TYR A 36 -21.77 -14.24 -12.64
C TYR A 36 -21.81 -14.90 -11.27
N SER A 37 -21.24 -16.10 -11.17
CA SER A 37 -21.16 -16.86 -9.91
C SER A 37 -20.18 -16.30 -8.90
N GLU A 38 -19.29 -15.39 -9.31
CA GLU A 38 -18.24 -14.82 -8.48
C GLU A 38 -18.50 -13.33 -8.20
N ASN A 39 -18.58 -12.98 -6.91
CA ASN A 39 -18.67 -11.60 -6.47
C ASN A 39 -17.37 -11.21 -5.77
N VAL A 40 -16.52 -10.41 -6.45
CA VAL A 40 -15.22 -9.97 -5.93
C VAL A 40 -15.39 -9.18 -4.62
N PHE A 41 -16.46 -8.40 -4.45
CA PHE A 41 -16.69 -7.66 -3.19
C PHE A 41 -16.87 -8.57 -1.98
N LEU A 42 -17.28 -9.82 -2.18
CA LEU A 42 -17.53 -10.81 -1.13
C LEU A 42 -16.40 -11.84 -0.99
N PHE A 43 -15.26 -11.65 -1.68
CA PHE A 43 -14.08 -12.47 -1.44
C PHE A 43 -13.66 -12.37 0.03
N VAL A 44 -13.25 -13.50 0.61
CA VAL A 44 -12.80 -13.60 2.00
C VAL A 44 -11.76 -12.53 2.37
N PRO A 45 -10.70 -12.29 1.58
CA PRO A 45 -9.75 -11.20 1.88
C PRO A 45 -10.42 -9.82 1.91
N ASN A 46 -11.41 -9.55 1.07
CA ASN A 46 -12.09 -8.25 1.03
C ASN A 46 -13.03 -8.06 2.23
N LEU A 47 -13.67 -9.13 2.70
CA LEU A 47 -14.45 -9.10 3.95
C LEU A 47 -13.56 -8.81 5.17
N ILE A 48 -12.35 -9.38 5.20
CA ILE A 48 -11.34 -9.04 6.21
C ILE A 48 -10.93 -7.56 6.07
N GLY A 49 -10.69 -7.08 4.85
CA GLY A 49 -10.43 -5.66 4.56
C GLY A 49 -11.52 -4.72 5.08
N TYR A 50 -12.80 -5.01 4.87
CA TYR A 50 -13.90 -4.21 5.44
C TYR A 50 -13.92 -4.26 6.97
N SER A 51 -13.61 -5.41 7.56
CA SER A 51 -13.48 -5.54 9.01
C SER A 51 -12.36 -4.65 9.55
N ARG A 52 -11.23 -4.53 8.83
CA ARG A 52 -10.13 -3.59 9.15
C ARG A 52 -10.58 -2.14 9.08
N VAL A 53 -11.35 -1.76 8.06
CA VAL A 53 -11.93 -0.40 7.96
C VAL A 53 -12.79 -0.07 9.17
N ILE A 54 -13.64 -1.00 9.61
CA ILE A 54 -14.47 -0.83 10.82
C ILE A 54 -13.60 -0.69 12.07
N LEU A 55 -12.59 -1.56 12.25
CA LEU A 55 -11.67 -1.51 13.38
C LEU A 55 -10.84 -0.21 13.40
N ALA A 56 -10.41 0.29 12.25
CA ALA A 56 -9.75 1.58 12.13
C ALA A 56 -10.69 2.72 12.54
N GLY A 57 -11.94 2.71 12.10
CA GLY A 57 -12.97 3.66 12.53
C GLY A 57 -13.22 3.63 14.05
N LEU A 58 -13.29 2.43 14.64
CA LEU A 58 -13.40 2.27 16.10
C LEU A 58 -12.15 2.80 16.82
N SER A 59 -10.95 2.53 16.30
CA SER A 59 -9.72 3.05 16.85
C SER A 59 -9.74 4.59 16.89
N LEU A 60 -10.12 5.23 15.78
CA LEU A 60 -10.27 6.68 15.69
C LEU A 60 -11.30 7.23 16.65
N HIS A 61 -12.44 6.55 16.80
CA HIS A 61 -13.46 6.93 17.76
C HIS A 61 -12.89 6.98 19.18
N TYR A 62 -12.21 5.92 19.62
CA TYR A 62 -11.66 5.83 20.99
C TYR A 62 -10.37 6.63 21.23
N MET A 63 -9.75 7.20 20.19
CA MET A 63 -8.41 7.77 20.22
C MET A 63 -8.23 8.94 21.20
N SER A 64 -9.29 9.70 21.49
CA SER A 64 -9.20 10.87 22.38
C SER A 64 -9.53 10.60 23.85
N TYR A 65 -10.12 9.45 24.20
CA TYR A 65 -10.61 9.20 25.57
C TYR A 65 -10.40 7.77 26.11
N HIS A 66 -10.19 6.76 25.27
CA HIS A 66 -10.00 5.37 25.72
C HIS A 66 -8.78 4.73 25.05
N PRO A 67 -7.55 4.99 25.55
CA PRO A 67 -6.32 4.55 24.89
C PRO A 67 -6.17 3.03 24.79
N LYS A 68 -6.70 2.26 25.75
CA LYS A 68 -6.65 0.79 25.72
C LYS A 68 -7.49 0.22 24.57
N TYR A 69 -8.73 0.66 24.42
CA TYR A 69 -9.62 0.21 23.34
C TYR A 69 -9.13 0.71 21.97
N CYS A 70 -8.67 1.96 21.88
CA CYS A 70 -8.04 2.51 20.68
C CYS A 70 -6.87 1.65 20.21
N THR A 71 -5.93 1.36 21.12
CA THR A 71 -4.71 0.58 20.80
C THR A 71 -5.05 -0.85 20.42
N LEU A 72 -5.97 -1.50 21.14
CA LEU A 72 -6.40 -2.86 20.83
C LEU A 72 -7.05 -2.93 19.43
N ALA A 73 -8.01 -2.05 19.14
CA ALA A 73 -8.65 -1.99 17.82
C ALA A 73 -7.65 -1.72 16.69
N TYR A 74 -6.71 -0.80 16.93
CA TYR A 74 -5.64 -0.48 15.97
C TYR A 74 -4.75 -1.71 15.69
N VAL A 75 -4.21 -2.33 16.74
CA VAL A 75 -3.30 -3.47 16.60
C VAL A 75 -3.99 -4.66 15.96
N VAL A 76 -5.25 -4.95 16.33
CA VAL A 76 -6.03 -6.02 15.68
C VAL A 76 -6.24 -5.71 14.19
N SER A 77 -6.55 -4.46 13.83
CA SER A 77 -6.64 -4.04 12.42
C SER A 77 -5.33 -4.28 11.66
N CYS A 78 -4.19 -3.86 12.22
CA CYS A 78 -2.87 -4.08 11.63
C CYS A 78 -2.48 -5.56 11.53
N LEU A 79 -2.91 -6.42 12.45
CA LEU A 79 -2.63 -7.86 12.36
C LEU A 79 -3.47 -8.53 11.27
N LEU A 80 -4.71 -8.09 11.07
CA LEU A 80 -5.60 -8.61 10.03
C LEU A 80 -5.10 -8.29 8.61
N ASP A 81 -4.30 -7.25 8.43
CA ASP A 81 -3.60 -6.92 7.18
C ASP A 81 -2.77 -8.11 6.65
N ALA A 82 -1.94 -8.69 7.50
CA ALA A 82 -1.17 -9.86 7.10
C ALA A 82 -2.08 -11.05 6.77
N VAL A 83 -3.23 -11.18 7.46
CA VAL A 83 -4.15 -12.31 7.30
C VAL A 83 -4.91 -12.23 5.97
N ASP A 84 -5.38 -11.06 5.54
CA ASP A 84 -6.10 -10.94 4.27
C ASP A 84 -5.20 -11.28 3.07
N GLY A 85 -3.94 -10.86 3.08
CA GLY A 85 -3.00 -11.19 2.02
C GLY A 85 -2.71 -12.69 1.96
N GLN A 86 -2.58 -13.35 3.11
CA GLN A 86 -2.43 -14.81 3.16
C GLN A 86 -3.70 -15.52 2.69
N ALA A 87 -4.89 -15.07 3.11
CA ALA A 87 -6.16 -15.60 2.67
C ALA A 87 -6.35 -15.45 1.15
N ALA A 88 -6.02 -14.30 0.59
CA ALA A 88 -6.09 -14.05 -0.86
C ALA A 88 -5.22 -15.03 -1.65
N ARG A 89 -3.99 -15.30 -1.18
CA ARG A 89 -3.07 -16.24 -1.83
C ARG A 89 -3.50 -17.69 -1.66
N ALA A 90 -3.91 -18.08 -0.45
CA ALA A 90 -4.30 -19.45 -0.13
C ALA A 90 -5.61 -19.87 -0.82
N LEU A 91 -6.56 -18.95 -0.98
CA LEU A 91 -7.86 -19.21 -1.61
C LEU A 91 -7.88 -18.90 -3.12
N GLY A 92 -6.78 -18.38 -3.69
CA GLY A 92 -6.74 -17.94 -5.08
C GLY A 92 -7.63 -16.72 -5.37
N GLN A 93 -7.99 -15.95 -4.34
CA GLN A 93 -8.91 -14.80 -4.41
C GLN A 93 -8.18 -13.45 -4.52
N THR A 94 -6.98 -13.42 -5.09
CA THR A 94 -6.23 -12.18 -5.33
C THR A 94 -6.96 -11.31 -6.36
N SER A 95 -7.22 -10.04 -6.03
CA SER A 95 -7.94 -9.12 -6.91
C SER A 95 -7.31 -7.72 -6.91
N LYS A 96 -7.47 -6.98 -8.02
CA LYS A 96 -7.04 -5.57 -8.12
C LYS A 96 -7.78 -4.68 -7.12
N PHE A 97 -9.08 -4.92 -6.95
CA PHE A 97 -9.90 -4.21 -5.96
C PHE A 97 -9.38 -4.44 -4.54
N GLY A 98 -9.14 -5.70 -4.15
CA GLY A 98 -8.61 -6.02 -2.82
C GLY A 98 -7.24 -5.39 -2.54
N ALA A 99 -6.33 -5.42 -3.52
CA ALA A 99 -5.02 -4.79 -3.38
C ALA A 99 -5.10 -3.26 -3.19
N VAL A 100 -6.04 -2.58 -3.87
CA VAL A 100 -6.26 -1.13 -3.68
C VAL A 100 -6.97 -0.85 -2.34
N LEU A 101 -7.97 -1.66 -1.97
CA LEU A 101 -8.69 -1.54 -0.70
C LEU A 101 -7.74 -1.65 0.49
N ASP A 102 -6.86 -2.65 0.47
CA ASP A 102 -5.81 -2.87 1.46
C ASP A 102 -4.90 -1.63 1.59
N MET A 103 -4.27 -1.24 0.48
CA MET A 103 -3.34 -0.11 0.45
C MET A 103 -3.99 1.18 0.97
N VAL A 104 -5.22 1.50 0.54
CA VAL A 104 -5.94 2.71 0.97
C VAL A 104 -6.30 2.65 2.45
N THR A 105 -6.75 1.49 2.94
CA THR A 105 -7.14 1.31 4.35
C THR A 105 -5.97 1.58 5.29
N ASP A 106 -4.78 1.05 4.96
CA ASP A 106 -3.58 1.34 5.75
C ASP A 106 -3.25 2.83 5.76
N ARG A 107 -3.21 3.47 4.59
CA ARG A 107 -2.78 4.87 4.50
C ARG A 107 -3.74 5.79 5.24
N CYS A 108 -5.05 5.54 5.13
CA CYS A 108 -6.04 6.25 5.91
C CYS A 108 -5.83 6.06 7.41
N THR A 109 -5.61 4.82 7.86
CA THR A 109 -5.45 4.48 9.28
C THR A 109 -4.21 5.17 9.88
N THR A 110 -3.04 5.02 9.25
CA THR A 110 -1.80 5.65 9.70
C THR A 110 -1.90 7.18 9.65
N SER A 111 -2.49 7.74 8.59
CA SER A 111 -2.61 9.20 8.45
C SER A 111 -3.52 9.80 9.50
N CYS A 112 -4.63 9.15 9.84
CA CYS A 112 -5.50 9.64 10.91
C CYS A 112 -4.81 9.58 12.28
N LEU A 113 -3.99 8.56 12.55
CA LEU A 113 -3.14 8.50 13.74
C LEU A 113 -2.12 9.65 13.75
N LEU A 114 -1.43 9.90 12.64
CA LEU A 114 -0.46 11.00 12.52
C LEU A 114 -1.12 12.38 12.65
N CYS A 115 -2.33 12.56 12.12
CA CYS A 115 -3.12 13.77 12.32
C CYS A 115 -3.41 14.00 13.80
N TYR A 116 -3.82 12.97 14.54
CA TYR A 116 -4.01 13.08 15.98
C TYR A 116 -2.70 13.41 16.72
N LEU A 117 -1.59 12.75 16.36
CA LEU A 117 -0.27 13.05 16.93
C LEU A 117 0.15 14.49 16.67
N SER A 118 -0.18 15.05 15.51
CA SER A 118 0.11 16.46 15.20
C SER A 118 -0.65 17.45 16.09
N ALA A 119 -1.84 17.09 16.57
CA ALA A 119 -2.61 17.89 17.52
C ALA A 119 -2.10 17.73 18.96
N VAL A 120 -1.60 16.54 19.32
CA VAL A 120 -1.05 16.25 20.64
C VAL A 120 0.35 16.84 20.84
N TYR A 121 1.16 16.85 19.79
CA TYR A 121 2.53 17.36 19.81
C TYR A 121 2.70 18.50 18.77
N PRO A 122 2.18 19.71 19.05
CA PRO A 122 2.15 20.81 18.08
C PRO A 122 3.54 21.22 17.56
N ASP A 123 4.56 21.14 18.42
CA ASP A 123 5.95 21.49 18.06
C ASP A 123 6.51 20.61 16.93
N TYR A 124 6.00 19.38 16.77
CA TYR A 124 6.40 18.43 15.74
C TYR A 124 5.37 18.29 14.61
N SER A 125 4.33 19.13 14.60
CA SER A 125 3.20 19.06 13.65
C SER A 125 3.65 19.07 12.18
N ILE A 126 4.62 19.93 11.83
CA ILE A 126 5.20 20.00 10.47
C ILE A 126 5.83 18.66 10.08
N GLY A 127 6.50 17.99 11.01
CA GLY A 127 7.08 16.67 10.79
C GLY A 127 6.01 15.63 10.46
N PHE A 128 4.93 15.56 11.23
CA PHE A 128 3.83 14.64 10.96
C PHE A 128 3.12 14.94 9.63
N GLN A 129 2.88 16.22 9.32
CA GLN A 129 2.30 16.62 8.02
C GLN A 129 3.19 16.22 6.85
N PHE A 130 4.51 16.39 6.97
CA PHE A 130 5.46 15.94 5.97
C PHE A 130 5.43 14.41 5.79
N LEU A 131 5.38 13.64 6.89
CA LEU A 131 5.29 12.18 6.84
C LEU A 131 4.01 11.71 6.12
N ILE A 132 2.87 12.33 6.41
CA ILE A 132 1.59 12.06 5.72
C ILE A 132 1.73 12.36 4.22
N ALA A 133 2.25 13.54 3.86
CA ALA A 133 2.40 13.95 2.47
C ALA A 133 3.34 13.02 1.69
N LEU A 134 4.47 12.64 2.32
CA LEU A 134 5.45 11.73 1.73
C LEU A 134 4.87 10.33 1.50
N ASP A 135 4.15 9.78 2.48
CA ASP A 135 3.55 8.45 2.36
C ASP A 135 2.49 8.41 1.26
N PHE A 136 1.55 9.37 1.25
CA PHE A 136 0.55 9.48 0.19
C PHE A 136 1.16 9.67 -1.20
N ALA A 137 2.10 10.62 -1.36
CA ALA A 137 2.71 10.88 -2.66
C ALA A 137 3.49 9.67 -3.18
N SER A 138 4.28 9.03 -2.32
CA SER A 138 5.10 7.86 -2.69
C SER A 138 4.26 6.65 -3.10
N HIS A 139 3.19 6.34 -2.36
CA HIS A 139 2.29 5.23 -2.67
C HIS A 139 1.43 5.53 -3.90
N TYR A 140 0.90 6.75 -4.03
CA TYR A 140 0.09 7.14 -5.18
C TYR A 140 0.88 7.07 -6.49
N MET A 141 2.08 7.69 -6.53
CA MET A 141 2.94 7.62 -7.71
C MET A 141 3.39 6.19 -8.00
N HIS A 142 3.73 5.41 -6.98
CA HIS A 142 4.13 4.01 -7.17
C HIS A 142 3.01 3.13 -7.73
N MET A 143 1.79 3.24 -7.19
CA MET A 143 0.61 2.53 -7.69
C MET A 143 0.35 2.93 -9.15
N TYR A 144 0.32 4.22 -9.45
CA TYR A 144 0.09 4.71 -10.81
C TYR A 144 1.16 4.20 -11.79
N SER A 145 2.44 4.32 -11.41
CA SER A 145 3.54 3.80 -12.23
C SER A 145 3.42 2.30 -12.50
N SER A 146 3.04 1.50 -11.50
CA SER A 146 2.86 0.06 -11.62
C SER A 146 1.70 -0.32 -12.55
N LEU A 147 0.59 0.44 -12.51
CA LEU A 147 -0.55 0.24 -13.41
C LEU A 147 -0.21 0.54 -14.87
N VAL A 148 0.52 1.63 -15.10
CA VAL A 148 0.95 2.05 -16.45
C VAL A 148 1.97 1.07 -17.03
N THR A 149 2.97 0.64 -16.25
CA THR A 149 3.97 -0.34 -16.71
C THR A 149 3.42 -1.75 -16.82
N GLY A 150 2.50 -2.15 -15.93
CA GLY A 150 1.85 -3.47 -15.97
C GLY A 150 0.96 -3.67 -17.20
N SER A 151 0.54 -2.56 -17.84
CA SER A 151 -0.28 -2.57 -19.05
C SER A 151 0.54 -2.63 -20.35
N THR A 152 1.83 -2.28 -20.29
CA THR A 152 2.73 -2.25 -21.45
C THR A 152 3.63 -3.49 -21.46
N SER A 153 3.18 -4.50 -22.19
CA SER A 153 3.78 -5.83 -22.35
C SER A 153 5.31 -5.85 -22.43
N HIS A 154 5.97 -6.44 -21.41
CA HIS A 154 7.25 -7.19 -21.42
C HIS A 154 8.49 -6.68 -22.18
N LYS A 155 8.46 -5.53 -22.85
CA LYS A 155 9.53 -5.12 -23.77
C LYS A 155 10.30 -3.87 -23.38
N LEU A 156 9.90 -3.12 -22.35
CA LEU A 156 10.47 -1.77 -22.17
C LEU A 156 10.98 -1.38 -20.78
N VAL A 157 10.83 -2.17 -19.71
CA VAL A 157 11.30 -1.68 -18.40
C VAL A 157 11.90 -2.80 -17.55
N THR A 158 13.11 -3.24 -17.89
CA THR A 158 14.02 -3.80 -16.86
C THR A 158 14.71 -2.63 -16.18
N SER A 159 13.95 -1.79 -15.47
CA SER A 159 14.55 -0.87 -14.52
C SER A 159 15.14 -1.73 -13.42
N GLU A 160 16.48 -1.78 -13.32
CA GLU A 160 17.15 -2.43 -12.20
C GLU A 160 16.54 -1.91 -10.90
N VAL A 161 15.81 -2.79 -10.22
CA VAL A 161 15.18 -2.46 -8.96
C VAL A 161 16.34 -2.16 -8.01
N SER A 162 16.56 -0.88 -7.65
CA SER A 162 17.56 -0.53 -6.63
C SER A 162 17.50 -1.53 -5.47
N ARG A 163 18.68 -1.97 -5.04
CA ARG A 163 18.88 -3.09 -4.13
C ARG A 163 18.04 -2.99 -2.85
N ILE A 164 17.81 -1.77 -2.36
CA ILE A 164 17.01 -1.50 -1.17
C ILE A 164 15.51 -1.77 -1.37
N LEU A 165 14.95 -1.41 -2.53
CA LEU A 165 13.54 -1.66 -2.83
C LEU A 165 13.31 -3.13 -3.16
N TRP A 166 14.30 -3.77 -3.81
CA TRP A 166 14.25 -5.20 -4.07
C TRP A 166 14.25 -5.98 -2.75
N LEU A 167 15.16 -5.68 -1.81
CA LEU A 167 15.17 -6.32 -0.49
C LEU A 167 13.84 -6.13 0.26
N TYR A 168 13.27 -4.93 0.19
CA TYR A 168 12.02 -4.59 0.86
C TYR A 168 10.81 -5.37 0.32
N TYR A 169 10.68 -5.53 -1.00
CA TYR A 169 9.52 -6.22 -1.60
C TYR A 169 9.74 -7.70 -1.92
N ASN A 170 10.98 -8.17 -2.04
CA ASN A 170 11.28 -9.55 -2.41
C ASN A 170 10.97 -10.53 -1.27
N ASP A 171 11.10 -10.10 -0.02
CA ASP A 171 10.82 -10.92 1.14
C ASP A 171 9.62 -10.36 1.93
N SER A 172 8.51 -11.12 1.94
CA SER A 172 7.28 -10.74 2.65
C SER A 172 7.49 -10.55 4.15
N ARG A 173 8.50 -11.21 4.75
CA ARG A 173 8.83 -11.04 6.16
C ARG A 173 9.46 -9.67 6.40
N THR A 174 10.43 -9.29 5.59
CA THR A 174 11.05 -7.95 5.63
C THR A 174 10.00 -6.85 5.47
N LEU A 175 9.08 -7.00 4.50
CA LEU A 175 7.96 -6.07 4.32
C LEU A 175 7.12 -5.94 5.61
N PHE A 176 6.70 -7.07 6.17
CA PHE A 176 5.89 -7.10 7.39
C PHE A 176 6.61 -6.45 8.57
N PHE A 177 7.87 -6.80 8.83
CA PHE A 177 8.61 -6.25 9.98
C PHE A 177 8.88 -4.76 9.86
N VAL A 178 9.18 -4.25 8.66
CA VAL A 178 9.40 -2.81 8.47
C VAL A 178 8.09 -2.04 8.60
N CYS A 179 6.98 -2.54 8.05
CA CYS A 179 5.65 -1.94 8.23
C CYS A 179 5.22 -1.99 9.71
N ALA A 180 5.31 -3.16 10.35
CA ALA A 180 4.95 -3.33 11.75
C ALA A 180 5.81 -2.47 12.68
N GLY A 181 7.12 -2.35 12.42
CA GLY A 181 7.99 -1.47 13.19
C GLY A 181 7.67 0.01 13.01
N ASN A 182 7.29 0.43 11.80
CA ASN A 182 6.81 1.79 11.55
C ASN A 182 5.51 2.10 12.29
N GLU A 183 4.52 1.20 12.21
CA GLU A 183 3.25 1.35 12.93
C GLU A 183 3.45 1.31 14.45
N MET A 184 4.32 0.41 14.93
CA MET A 184 4.69 0.33 16.34
C MET A 184 5.25 1.65 16.85
N PHE A 185 6.11 2.32 16.07
CA PHE A 185 6.66 3.62 16.45
C PHE A 185 5.55 4.66 16.67
N TYR A 186 4.60 4.79 15.73
CA TYR A 186 3.50 5.75 15.86
C TYR A 186 2.53 5.40 17.00
N VAL A 187 2.23 4.11 17.21
CA VAL A 187 1.43 3.65 18.35
C VAL A 187 2.15 3.95 19.67
N CYS A 188 3.48 3.81 19.73
CA CYS A 188 4.25 4.17 20.91
C CYS A 188 4.19 5.67 21.19
N LEU A 189 4.34 6.53 20.18
CA LEU A 189 4.17 7.99 20.32
C LEU A 189 2.77 8.35 20.84
N TYR A 190 1.74 7.62 20.40
CA TYR A 190 0.38 7.77 20.91
C TYR A 190 0.28 7.37 22.39
N LEU A 191 0.84 6.21 22.76
CA LEU A 191 0.80 5.71 24.13
C LEU A 191 1.62 6.57 25.10
N MET A 192 2.67 7.24 24.65
CA MET A 192 3.46 8.19 25.46
C MET A 192 2.60 9.35 26.01
N LYS A 193 1.51 9.72 25.31
CA LYS A 193 0.54 10.70 25.83
C LYS A 193 -0.19 10.20 27.08
N TRP A 194 -0.44 8.89 27.15
CA TRP A 194 -1.38 8.30 28.12
C TRP A 194 -0.69 7.51 29.23
N VAL A 195 0.51 7.00 28.97
CA VAL A 195 1.26 6.15 29.89
C VAL A 195 2.45 6.92 30.42
N HIS A 196 2.40 7.27 31.71
CA HIS A 196 3.50 7.94 32.42
C HIS A 196 4.13 7.04 33.50
N THR A 197 3.65 5.81 33.64
CA THR A 197 4.16 4.85 34.63
C THR A 197 5.51 4.30 34.18
N PRO A 198 6.58 4.46 34.98
CA PRO A 198 7.89 3.92 34.64
C PRO A 198 7.89 2.40 34.59
N ILE A 199 8.73 1.82 33.73
CA ILE A 199 8.80 0.36 33.52
C ILE A 199 9.54 -0.40 34.64
N GLY A 200 10.20 0.32 35.56
CA GLY A 200 10.91 -0.25 36.70
C GLY A 200 12.27 -0.89 36.38
N LEU A 201 12.66 -1.00 35.10
CA LEU A 201 13.99 -1.51 34.68
C LEU A 201 15.15 -0.64 35.18
N GLY A 202 14.90 0.66 35.42
CA GLY A 202 15.88 1.61 35.95
C GLY A 202 15.99 1.63 37.47
N ALA A 203 15.29 0.77 38.22
CA ALA A 203 15.26 0.84 39.69
C ALA A 203 16.65 0.75 40.35
N TYR A 204 17.62 0.13 39.68
CA TYR A 204 19.01 0.01 40.13
C TYR A 204 19.99 0.88 39.33
N SER A 205 19.49 1.70 38.40
CA SER A 205 20.32 2.61 37.59
C SER A 205 20.56 3.92 38.34
N SER A 206 21.80 4.43 38.31
CA SER A 206 22.15 5.75 38.85
C SER A 206 21.68 6.90 37.96
N ASN A 207 21.19 6.61 36.75
CA ASN A 207 20.71 7.61 35.80
C ASN A 207 19.21 7.88 36.02
N TYR A 208 18.87 9.11 36.43
CA TYR A 208 17.50 9.57 36.65
C TYR A 208 16.59 9.34 35.41
N TYR A 209 17.12 9.54 34.20
CA TYR A 209 16.37 9.29 32.97
C TYR A 209 16.00 7.81 32.78
N ALA A 210 16.86 6.89 33.23
CA ALA A 210 16.57 5.45 33.15
C ALA A 210 15.49 5.03 34.18
N GLN A 211 15.39 5.75 35.30
CA GLN A 211 14.38 5.50 36.32
C GLN A 211 12.97 5.96 35.90
N SER A 212 12.88 7.05 35.13
CA SER A 212 11.61 7.58 34.61
C SER A 212 11.15 6.96 33.30
N LEU A 213 11.96 6.10 32.68
CA LEU A 213 11.68 5.53 31.36
C LEU A 213 10.40 4.68 31.36
N THR A 214 9.47 5.03 30.49
CA THR A 214 8.23 4.29 30.26
C THR A 214 8.41 3.22 29.19
N TYR A 215 7.54 2.19 29.18
CA TYR A 215 7.62 1.16 28.16
C TYR A 215 7.36 1.68 26.73
N PRO A 216 6.46 2.64 26.47
CA PRO A 216 6.28 3.19 25.12
C PRO A 216 7.50 3.95 24.63
N GLU A 217 8.21 4.67 25.51
CA GLU A 217 9.46 5.36 25.15
C GLU A 217 10.55 4.36 24.74
N LEU A 218 10.72 3.28 25.50
CA LEU A 218 11.68 2.24 25.17
C LEU A 218 11.37 1.59 23.82
N LEU A 219 10.10 1.23 23.58
CA LEU A 219 9.67 0.64 22.32
C LEU A 219 9.77 1.63 21.15
N ALA A 220 9.48 2.92 21.38
CA ALA A 220 9.68 3.99 20.40
C ALA A 220 11.16 4.09 20.01
N LEU A 221 12.09 4.05 20.97
CA LEU A 221 13.54 4.08 20.67
C LEU A 221 14.00 2.88 19.85
N ILE A 222 13.47 1.68 20.13
CA ILE A 222 13.80 0.46 19.37
C ILE A 222 13.21 0.52 17.95
N SER A 223 12.00 1.05 17.79
CA SER A 223 11.30 1.12 16.50
C SER A 223 11.66 2.34 15.65
N LEU A 224 12.27 3.38 16.24
CA LEU A 224 12.68 4.60 15.56
C LEU A 224 13.59 4.35 14.34
N PRO A 225 14.64 3.51 14.41
CA PRO A 225 15.47 3.20 13.23
C PRO A 225 14.66 2.53 12.11
N ILE A 226 13.65 1.72 12.45
CA ILE A 226 12.78 1.05 11.48
C ILE A 226 11.84 2.05 10.83
N CYS A 227 11.24 2.95 11.60
CA CYS A 227 10.42 4.04 11.06
C CYS A 227 11.23 4.96 10.15
N PHE A 228 12.46 5.31 10.54
CA PHE A 228 13.37 6.09 9.69
C PHE A 228 13.67 5.35 8.37
N LEU A 229 14.02 4.06 8.44
CA LEU A 229 14.24 3.22 7.25
C LEU A 229 13.00 3.18 6.34
N LYS A 230 11.79 3.02 6.89
CA LYS A 230 10.54 3.02 6.12
C LYS A 230 10.34 4.34 5.38
N ASN A 231 10.61 5.46 6.02
CA ASN A 231 10.49 6.78 5.40
C ASN A 231 11.54 7.02 4.31
N VAL A 232 12.77 6.53 4.48
CA VAL A 232 13.78 6.51 3.41
C VAL A 232 13.30 5.67 2.22
N ILE A 233 12.69 4.50 2.48
CA ILE A 233 12.11 3.66 1.43
C ILE A 233 10.99 4.41 0.69
N ASN A 234 10.12 5.14 1.39
CA ASN A 234 9.07 5.97 0.77
C ASN A 234 9.67 7.02 -0.19
N VAL A 235 10.76 7.69 0.18
CA VAL A 235 11.45 8.65 -0.72
C VAL A 235 12.03 7.93 -1.95
N VAL A 236 12.70 6.80 -1.76
CA VAL A 236 13.28 6.01 -2.87
C VAL A 236 12.18 5.49 -3.80
N GLN A 237 11.06 5.05 -3.23
CA GLN A 237 9.88 4.59 -3.96
C GLN A 237 9.29 5.71 -4.81
N LEU A 238 9.11 6.91 -4.24
CA LEU A 238 8.63 8.10 -4.94
C LEU A 238 9.53 8.47 -6.12
N TRP A 239 10.84 8.55 -5.87
CA TRP A 239 11.82 8.91 -6.91
C TRP A 239 11.84 7.91 -8.07
N LYS A 240 11.79 6.60 -7.76
CA LYS A 240 11.74 5.56 -8.78
C LYS A 240 10.46 5.57 -9.58
N ALA A 241 9.31 5.67 -8.91
CA ALA A 241 8.01 5.75 -9.59
C ALA A 241 7.99 6.92 -10.57
N SER A 242 8.55 8.07 -10.17
CA SER A 242 8.72 9.24 -11.03
C SER A 242 9.57 8.93 -12.27
N LYS A 243 10.73 8.27 -12.10
CA LYS A 243 11.59 7.88 -13.22
C LYS A 243 10.92 6.90 -14.19
N ILE A 244 10.17 5.95 -13.65
CA ILE A 244 9.43 4.97 -14.45
C ILE A 244 8.41 5.68 -15.33
N LEU A 245 7.62 6.62 -14.75
CA LEU A 245 6.63 7.39 -15.49
C LEU A 245 7.26 8.23 -16.60
N VAL A 246 8.36 8.94 -16.30
CA VAL A 246 9.12 9.68 -17.32
C VAL A 246 9.63 8.73 -18.42
N GLY A 247 10.07 7.52 -18.07
CA GLY A 247 10.49 6.50 -19.03
C GLY A 247 9.36 6.09 -19.99
N VAL A 248 8.14 5.89 -19.46
CA VAL A 248 6.95 5.62 -20.28
C VAL A 248 6.64 6.80 -21.20
N ASP A 249 6.62 8.03 -20.68
CA ASP A 249 6.36 9.23 -21.49
C ASP A 249 7.36 9.38 -22.65
N LEU A 250 8.64 9.12 -22.39
CA LEU A 250 9.69 9.17 -23.41
C LEU A 250 9.48 8.10 -24.49
N ALA A 251 9.10 6.88 -24.10
CA ALA A 251 8.81 5.79 -25.02
C ALA A 251 7.58 6.09 -25.90
N GLU A 252 6.49 6.59 -25.31
CA GLU A 252 5.30 7.00 -26.05
C GLU A 252 5.59 8.13 -27.04
N ARG A 253 6.38 9.13 -26.62
CA ARG A 253 6.83 10.21 -27.50
C ARG A 253 7.75 9.72 -28.62
N ALA A 254 8.55 8.68 -28.39
CA ALA A 254 9.37 8.08 -29.44
C ALA A 254 8.49 7.36 -30.47
N MET A 255 7.55 6.53 -30.01
CA MET A 255 6.59 5.84 -30.89
C MET A 255 5.74 6.82 -31.72
N ALA A 256 5.27 7.91 -31.11
CA ALA A 256 4.51 8.95 -31.83
C ALA A 256 5.35 9.65 -32.91
N ARG A 257 6.66 9.87 -32.66
CA ARG A 257 7.59 10.44 -33.65
C ARG A 257 7.81 9.48 -34.82
N GLU A 258 7.99 8.19 -34.56
CA GLU A 258 8.12 7.17 -35.61
C GLU A 258 6.85 7.04 -36.45
N GLN A 259 5.67 7.11 -35.85
CA GLN A 259 4.39 7.07 -36.57
C GLN A 259 4.20 8.29 -37.47
N LYS A 260 4.60 9.48 -37.01
CA LYS A 260 4.58 10.70 -37.84
C LYS A 260 5.55 10.61 -39.01
N ALA A 261 6.75 10.07 -38.80
CA ALA A 261 7.73 9.87 -39.86
C ALA A 261 7.29 8.83 -40.92
N LYS A 262 6.36 7.94 -40.58
CA LYS A 262 5.79 6.92 -41.49
C LYS A 262 4.56 7.37 -42.26
N LYS A 263 4.01 8.57 -42.00
CA LYS A 263 2.91 9.12 -42.81
C LYS A 263 3.49 9.74 -44.09
N PRO A 264 3.12 9.24 -45.28
CA PRO A 264 3.59 9.76 -46.56
C PRO A 264 3.06 11.17 -46.84
#